data_AF-A0A8X8LHG2-F1
#
_entry.id   AF-A0A8X8LHG2-F1
#
_cell.length_a   1.000
_cell.length_b   1.000
_cell.length_c   1.000
_cell.angle_alpha   90.00
_cell.angle_beta   90.00
_cell.angle_gamma   90.00
#
_symmetry.space_group_name_H-M   'P 1'
#
loop_
_entity.id
_entity.type
_entity.pdbx_description
1 polymer ?
#
loop_
_entity_poly.entity_id
_entity_poly.type
_entity_poly.pdbx_seq_one_letter_code
_entity_poly.pdbx_strand_id
1 'polypeptide(L)'
;MAPNYSQKNTNDKMKILFTPLFMVIFILLAYNGIAQTNIFPANGNVGIGTTSPRSALHVEGASGLPPTSGNINAGRMRLNGAGNIALDFGALENASPYPAWIQAHDANNWASNFPLLLNPNGGNVGIGITNPSTLLTVRGANTNGYGQLSIQSNDINNAARATWYYNGTYIGEIGTTGTDFYNLAGNNSLFYTGSVERMRITSGGNVGIGTMSPSEKLSINGNIKTQKLIVTQTGWSDYVFDSSYQLKPLPEVEQFIKQNKHLPDIPSAIEVEEKGISVGDNQALLLKKIEELTLYMIEMKKENKKQQEEIEMLKSKLNINKSKQKNK
;
A
#
# COMPACT_ATOMS: atom_id res chain seq x y z
N MET A 1 -4.14 51.78 116.34
CA MET A 1 -4.74 50.66 115.59
C MET A 1 -4.91 51.10 114.15
N ALA A 2 -4.05 50.61 113.25
CA ALA A 2 -4.11 50.89 111.82
C ALA A 2 -4.85 49.77 111.09
N PRO A 3 -5.62 50.04 110.02
CA PRO A 3 -5.97 49.02 109.04
C PRO A 3 -5.09 49.13 107.79
N ASN A 4 -4.69 47.93 107.34
CA ASN A 4 -3.80 47.60 106.23
C ASN A 4 -4.30 48.08 104.86
N TYR A 5 -3.39 48.71 104.11
CA TYR A 5 -3.46 48.75 102.64
C TYR A 5 -2.88 47.45 102.09
N SER A 6 -3.76 46.57 101.59
CA SER A 6 -3.37 45.34 100.89
C SER A 6 -2.71 45.68 99.55
N GLN A 7 -1.44 45.33 99.41
CA GLN A 7 -0.71 45.40 98.14
C GLN A 7 -1.33 44.44 97.13
N LYS A 8 -1.96 45.00 96.09
CA LYS A 8 -2.48 44.24 94.96
C LYS A 8 -1.29 43.75 94.12
N ASN A 9 -1.02 42.46 94.27
CA ASN A 9 0.07 41.67 93.68
C ASN A 9 0.32 42.02 92.20
N THR A 10 1.43 42.70 91.91
CA THR A 10 1.87 43.08 90.54
C THR A 10 2.18 41.85 89.67
N ASN A 11 2.32 40.68 90.27
CA ASN A 11 2.64 39.42 89.60
C ASN A 11 1.47 38.81 88.81
N ASP A 12 0.22 39.10 89.16
CA ASP A 12 -0.95 38.53 88.44
C ASP A 12 -1.24 39.29 87.13
N LYS A 13 -0.92 40.58 87.05
CA LYS A 13 -1.04 41.35 85.79
C LYS A 13 0.01 40.94 84.76
N MET A 14 1.19 40.51 85.19
CA MET A 14 2.24 40.04 84.28
C MET A 14 1.93 38.65 83.69
N LYS A 15 1.29 37.77 84.46
CA LYS A 15 0.88 36.44 83.96
C LYS A 15 -0.22 36.48 82.91
N ILE A 16 -1.14 37.45 82.98
CA ILE A 16 -2.27 37.56 82.03
C ILE A 16 -1.84 38.14 80.67
N LEU A 17 -0.75 38.90 80.61
CA LEU A 17 -0.21 39.46 79.36
C LEU A 17 0.80 38.54 78.66
N PHE A 18 1.51 37.68 79.42
CA PHE A 18 2.53 36.79 78.84
C PHE A 18 1.96 35.56 78.13
N THR A 19 0.86 34.96 78.62
CA THR A 19 0.23 33.79 77.97
C THR A 19 -0.36 34.08 76.58
N PRO A 20 -1.14 35.15 76.35
CA PRO A 20 -1.63 35.45 75.00
C PRO A 20 -0.51 35.93 74.08
N LEU A 21 0.50 36.64 74.57
CA LEU A 21 1.65 37.07 73.77
C LEU A 21 2.51 35.88 73.32
N PHE A 22 2.74 34.90 74.20
CA PHE A 22 3.45 33.67 73.85
C PHE A 22 2.64 32.81 72.88
N MET A 23 1.32 32.77 73.01
CA MET A 23 0.42 32.07 72.10
C MET A 23 0.36 32.74 70.71
N VAL A 24 0.35 34.08 70.65
CA VAL A 24 0.44 34.84 69.39
C VAL A 24 1.81 34.66 68.73
N ILE A 25 2.90 34.64 69.49
CA ILE A 25 4.25 34.32 68.99
C ILE A 25 4.31 32.87 68.50
N PHE A 26 3.69 31.91 69.19
CA PHE A 26 3.64 30.50 68.75
C PHE A 26 2.79 30.32 67.50
N ILE A 27 1.70 31.08 67.35
CA ILE A 27 0.85 31.10 66.14
C ILE A 27 1.57 31.79 64.98
N LEU A 28 2.35 32.85 65.23
CA LEU A 28 3.19 33.51 64.23
C LEU A 28 4.41 32.66 63.82
N LEU A 29 4.95 31.84 64.72
CA LEU A 29 6.00 30.84 64.43
C LEU A 29 5.45 29.57 63.76
N ALA A 30 4.15 29.28 63.92
CA ALA A 30 3.48 28.14 63.30
C ALA A 30 3.00 28.42 61.86
N TYR A 31 3.18 29.64 61.35
CA TYR A 31 2.89 29.97 59.95
C TYR A 31 4.03 29.51 59.03
N ASN A 32 4.31 28.21 59.04
CA ASN A 32 4.99 27.59 57.92
C ASN A 32 3.97 27.52 56.79
N GLY A 33 4.00 28.53 55.92
CA GLY A 33 3.20 28.54 54.72
C GLY A 33 3.41 27.23 53.96
N ILE A 34 2.32 26.54 53.64
CA ILE A 34 2.33 25.49 52.63
C ILE A 34 2.47 26.20 51.28
N ALA A 35 3.68 26.68 51.00
CA ALA A 35 4.13 27.05 49.68
C ALA A 35 5.20 26.03 49.32
N GLN A 36 5.16 25.51 48.10
CA GLN A 36 6.17 24.59 47.59
C GLN A 36 7.52 25.34 47.51
N THR A 37 8.39 25.16 48.51
CA THR A 37 9.68 25.85 48.65
C THR A 37 10.81 25.13 47.93
N ASN A 38 10.64 24.85 46.64
CA ASN A 38 11.77 24.34 45.86
C ASN A 38 12.83 25.45 45.74
N ILE A 39 13.82 25.45 46.64
CA ILE A 39 14.96 26.34 46.61
C ILE A 39 16.05 25.65 45.81
N PHE A 40 16.23 26.08 44.57
CA PHE A 40 17.36 25.65 43.74
C PHE A 40 18.65 26.36 44.20
N PRO A 41 19.83 25.74 44.02
CA PRO A 41 21.08 26.42 44.29
C PRO A 41 21.20 27.71 43.45
N ALA A 42 21.81 28.75 44.02
CA ALA A 42 21.92 30.07 43.39
C ALA A 42 22.73 30.06 42.07
N ASN A 43 23.51 29.01 41.85
CA ASN A 43 24.26 28.73 40.64
C ASN A 43 24.44 27.21 40.45
N GLY A 44 24.88 26.82 39.27
CA GLY A 44 25.10 25.41 38.93
C GLY A 44 23.83 24.67 38.47
N ASN A 45 23.97 23.36 38.33
CA ASN A 45 22.94 22.49 37.79
C ASN A 45 22.01 21.97 38.91
N VAL A 46 20.74 21.75 38.59
CA VAL A 46 19.76 21.12 39.49
C VAL A 46 19.71 19.63 39.26
N GLY A 47 20.02 18.85 40.29
CA GLY A 47 19.82 17.41 40.32
C GLY A 47 18.56 17.03 41.08
N ILE A 48 17.70 16.20 40.47
CA ILE A 48 16.62 15.49 41.17
C ILE A 48 16.97 14.01 41.12
N GLY A 49 17.09 13.37 42.28
CA GLY A 49 17.51 11.96 42.36
C GLY A 49 18.99 11.70 42.11
N THR A 50 19.82 12.75 41.92
CA THR A 50 21.26 12.65 41.65
C THR A 50 22.03 13.77 42.33
N THR A 51 23.25 13.48 42.80
CA THR A 51 24.17 14.46 43.39
C THR A 51 25.19 15.00 42.39
N SER A 52 25.24 14.45 41.17
CA SER A 52 26.21 14.81 40.12
C SER A 52 25.50 15.18 38.80
N PRO A 53 24.75 16.30 38.76
CA PRO A 53 23.97 16.69 37.59
C PRO A 53 24.84 17.10 36.38
N ARG A 54 24.57 16.49 35.20
CA ARG A 54 25.34 16.70 33.95
C ARG A 54 24.78 17.79 33.02
N SER A 55 23.61 18.30 33.32
CA SER A 55 22.87 19.32 32.57
C SER A 55 22.19 20.27 33.54
N ALA A 56 21.76 21.44 33.07
CA ALA A 56 21.10 22.46 33.90
C ALA A 56 19.96 21.90 34.77
N LEU A 57 19.21 20.94 34.23
CA LEU A 57 18.33 20.05 34.97
C LEU A 57 18.71 18.60 34.65
N HIS A 58 19.04 17.81 35.67
CA HIS A 58 19.29 16.36 35.56
C HIS A 58 18.32 15.64 36.50
N VAL A 59 17.43 14.82 35.93
CA VAL A 59 16.45 14.03 36.69
C VAL A 59 16.78 12.55 36.54
N GLU A 60 17.23 11.95 37.63
CA GLU A 60 17.34 10.51 37.79
C GLU A 60 16.12 10.00 38.58
N GLY A 61 15.62 8.82 38.22
CA GLY A 61 14.37 8.30 38.77
C GLY A 61 14.15 6.84 38.37
N ALA A 62 12.91 6.38 38.53
CA ALA A 62 12.54 5.02 38.19
C ALA A 62 12.87 4.68 36.72
N SER A 63 13.31 3.45 36.48
CA SER A 63 13.53 2.88 35.16
C SER A 63 12.43 1.86 34.86
N GLY A 64 11.70 2.06 33.77
CA GLY A 64 10.62 1.19 33.37
C GLY A 64 9.98 1.62 32.05
N LEU A 65 9.22 0.72 31.43
CA LEU A 65 8.30 1.08 30.33
C LEU A 65 7.06 1.78 30.90
N PRO A 66 6.28 2.50 30.06
CA PRO A 66 4.98 3.01 30.48
C PRO A 66 4.14 1.86 31.05
N PRO A 67 3.62 1.99 32.29
CA PRO A 67 2.66 1.03 32.83
C PRO A 67 1.41 0.96 31.95
N THR A 68 0.79 -0.22 31.87
CA THR A 68 -0.48 -0.42 31.15
C THR A 68 -1.70 -0.45 32.08
N SER A 69 -1.48 -0.36 33.39
CA SER A 69 -2.52 -0.37 34.42
C SER A 69 -2.00 0.21 35.75
N GLY A 70 -2.92 0.49 36.68
CA GLY A 70 -2.59 1.02 38.01
C GLY A 70 -2.20 2.49 37.99
N ASN A 71 -1.50 2.95 39.04
CA ASN A 71 -1.19 4.36 39.32
C ASN A 71 0.30 4.61 39.64
N ILE A 72 1.17 3.60 39.53
CA ILE A 72 2.60 3.74 39.85
C ILE A 72 3.30 4.36 38.64
N ASN A 73 3.92 5.53 38.81
CA ASN A 73 4.65 6.19 37.73
C ASN A 73 6.02 5.52 37.53
N ALA A 74 6.28 5.00 36.33
CA ALA A 74 7.58 4.47 35.91
C ALA A 74 8.41 5.46 35.07
N GLY A 75 7.92 6.70 34.91
CA GLY A 75 8.58 7.81 34.27
C GLY A 75 9.46 8.61 35.23
N ARG A 76 10.40 9.38 34.66
CA ARG A 76 11.34 10.26 35.38
C ARG A 76 10.79 11.67 35.54
N MET A 77 9.96 12.12 34.60
CA MET A 77 9.41 13.47 34.58
C MET A 77 7.95 13.43 34.13
N ARG A 78 7.09 14.15 34.85
CA ARG A 78 5.67 14.33 34.54
C ARG A 78 5.38 15.80 34.28
N LEU A 79 4.65 16.07 33.21
CA LEU A 79 3.99 17.35 32.96
C LEU A 79 2.48 17.10 33.03
N ASN A 80 1.78 17.78 33.96
CA ASN A 80 0.33 17.66 34.12
C ASN A 80 -0.29 19.06 34.26
N GLY A 81 -1.49 19.23 33.71
CA GLY A 81 -2.32 20.41 33.94
C GLY A 81 -3.26 20.24 35.14
N ALA A 82 -4.23 21.14 35.27
CA ALA A 82 -5.27 21.05 36.30
C ALA A 82 -6.27 19.89 36.07
N GLY A 83 -6.30 19.33 34.85
CA GLY A 83 -7.09 18.15 34.51
C GLY A 83 -6.32 16.83 34.67
N ASN A 84 -6.88 15.73 34.19
CA ASN A 84 -6.26 14.41 34.27
C ASN A 84 -5.34 14.10 33.08
N ILE A 85 -4.70 15.09 32.45
CA ILE A 85 -3.86 14.83 31.25
C ILE A 85 -2.39 14.89 31.65
N ALA A 86 -1.74 13.74 31.71
CA ALA A 86 -0.32 13.65 31.97
C ALA A 86 0.48 13.38 30.68
N LEU A 87 1.60 14.09 30.54
CA LEU A 87 2.67 13.76 29.62
C LEU A 87 3.88 13.30 30.45
N ASP A 88 4.17 12.01 30.41
CA ASP A 88 5.29 11.40 31.13
C ASP A 88 6.44 11.07 30.17
N PHE A 89 7.67 11.22 30.68
CA PHE A 89 8.92 10.89 30.01
C PHE A 89 9.66 9.84 30.83
N GLY A 90 10.22 8.82 30.19
CA GLY A 90 10.98 7.79 30.88
C GLY A 90 11.96 7.04 29.99
N ALA A 91 12.67 6.11 30.60
CA ALA A 91 13.64 5.25 29.93
C ALA A 91 13.78 3.90 30.65
N LEU A 92 14.13 2.87 29.88
CA LEU A 92 14.44 1.54 30.38
C LEU A 92 15.95 1.26 30.22
N GLU A 93 16.68 1.32 31.33
CA GLU A 93 18.16 1.34 31.31
C GLU A 93 18.80 -0.06 31.28
N ASN A 94 18.07 -1.11 31.66
CA ASN A 94 18.61 -2.47 31.82
C ASN A 94 17.97 -3.50 30.89
N ALA A 95 17.45 -3.07 29.74
CA ALA A 95 16.96 -3.99 28.71
C ALA A 95 17.21 -3.42 27.32
N SER A 96 17.99 -4.16 26.51
CA SER A 96 18.14 -3.87 25.09
C SER A 96 16.76 -3.85 24.41
N PRO A 97 16.42 -2.82 23.60
CA PRO A 97 17.33 -1.86 22.96
C PRO A 97 17.52 -0.52 23.70
N TYR A 98 17.31 -0.48 25.01
CA TYR A 98 17.45 0.70 25.87
C TYR A 98 16.51 1.88 25.47
N PRO A 99 15.19 1.63 25.35
CA PRO A 99 14.27 2.65 24.86
C PRO A 99 14.09 3.79 25.87
N ALA A 100 14.03 5.01 25.36
CA ALA A 100 13.37 6.14 26.01
C ALA A 100 11.97 6.34 25.42
N TRP A 101 11.05 6.90 26.19
CA TRP A 101 9.65 7.04 25.79
C TRP A 101 9.03 8.36 26.25
N ILE A 102 7.98 8.75 25.53
CA ILE A 102 7.10 9.89 25.80
C ILE A 102 5.67 9.36 25.70
N GLN A 103 4.84 9.57 26.72
CA GLN A 103 3.48 9.03 26.75
C GLN A 103 2.47 10.07 27.26
N ALA A 104 1.40 10.28 26.49
CA ALA A 104 0.23 11.04 26.91
C ALA A 104 -0.86 10.08 27.40
N HIS A 105 -1.40 10.29 28.61
CA HIS A 105 -2.38 9.39 29.23
C HIS A 105 -3.13 10.06 30.39
N ASP A 106 -4.10 9.35 30.97
CA ASP A 106 -4.82 9.81 32.16
C ASP A 106 -3.89 9.81 33.39
N ALA A 107 -3.75 10.97 34.03
CA ALA A 107 -2.84 11.18 35.16
C ALA A 107 -3.03 10.20 36.33
N ASN A 108 -4.23 9.63 36.47
CA ASN A 108 -4.65 8.71 37.53
C ASN A 108 -4.98 7.30 37.02
N ASN A 109 -4.89 7.02 35.72
CA ASN A 109 -5.20 5.71 35.16
C ASN A 109 -4.35 5.39 33.92
N TRP A 110 -3.29 4.62 34.12
CA TRP A 110 -2.37 4.20 33.05
C TRP A 110 -3.00 3.28 31.99
N ALA A 111 -4.23 2.78 32.19
CA ALA A 111 -4.96 2.04 31.16
C ALA A 111 -5.64 2.96 30.12
N SER A 112 -5.73 4.26 30.38
CA SER A 112 -6.39 5.24 29.50
C SER A 112 -5.37 6.13 28.80
N ASN A 113 -5.08 5.84 27.54
CA ASN A 113 -4.13 6.61 26.74
C ASN A 113 -4.82 7.79 26.02
N PHE A 114 -4.09 8.88 25.86
CA PHE A 114 -4.55 10.06 25.12
C PHE A 114 -3.69 10.32 23.88
N PRO A 115 -4.18 11.07 22.88
CA PRO A 115 -3.40 11.42 21.71
C PRO A 115 -2.16 12.25 22.06
N LEU A 116 -0.99 11.85 21.57
CA LEU A 116 0.19 12.70 21.53
C LEU A 116 0.16 13.51 20.23
N LEU A 117 0.01 14.83 20.34
CA LEU A 117 0.09 15.73 19.20
C LEU A 117 1.52 16.23 19.02
N LEU A 118 2.09 16.04 17.83
CA LEU A 118 3.39 16.58 17.47
C LEU A 118 3.19 17.71 16.46
N ASN A 119 3.47 18.94 16.91
CA ASN A 119 3.41 20.15 16.11
C ASN A 119 2.03 20.43 15.43
N PRO A 120 0.92 20.42 16.19
CA PRO A 120 -0.45 20.43 15.62
C PRO A 120 -0.84 21.73 14.92
N ASN A 121 -0.20 22.85 15.22
CA ASN A 121 -0.47 24.15 14.58
C ASN A 121 0.36 24.36 13.29
N GLY A 122 1.10 23.34 12.83
CA GLY A 122 1.90 23.37 11.61
C GLY A 122 3.41 23.33 11.86
N GLY A 123 4.16 23.04 10.79
CA GLY A 123 5.60 22.75 10.81
C GLY A 123 5.90 21.25 10.72
N ASN A 124 7.18 20.89 10.60
CA ASN A 124 7.60 19.55 10.20
C ASN A 124 8.25 18.77 11.37
N VAL A 125 8.01 17.47 11.44
CA VAL A 125 8.66 16.52 12.35
C VAL A 125 9.75 15.76 11.58
N GLY A 126 11.00 15.94 12.00
CA GLY A 126 12.14 15.23 11.45
C GLY A 126 12.63 14.12 12.39
N ILE A 127 12.82 12.91 11.85
CA ILE A 127 13.48 11.79 12.56
C ILE A 127 14.77 11.47 11.80
N GLY A 128 15.93 11.68 12.43
CA GLY A 128 17.24 11.53 11.80
C GLY A 128 17.62 12.65 10.80
N ILE A 129 16.91 13.78 10.84
CA ILE A 129 17.14 14.95 9.98
C ILE A 129 16.92 16.25 10.75
N THR A 130 17.74 17.27 10.46
CA THR A 130 17.65 18.60 11.09
C THR A 130 16.80 19.59 10.31
N ASN A 131 16.66 19.40 8.98
CA ASN A 131 15.92 20.29 8.09
C ASN A 131 14.87 19.50 7.28
N PRO A 132 13.77 19.04 7.90
CA PRO A 132 12.71 18.32 7.20
C PRO A 132 11.95 19.23 6.22
N SER A 133 11.71 18.76 4.99
CA SER A 133 10.99 19.50 3.94
C SER A 133 9.51 19.12 3.81
N THR A 134 9.07 18.08 4.50
CA THR A 134 7.68 17.61 4.56
C THR A 134 7.23 17.40 6.01
N LEU A 135 5.91 17.28 6.24
CA LEU A 135 5.32 17.19 7.57
C LEU A 135 5.94 16.09 8.45
N LEU A 136 6.18 14.91 7.89
CA LEU A 136 6.97 13.85 8.51
C LEU A 136 8.08 13.45 7.55
N THR A 137 9.33 13.67 7.95
CA THR A 137 10.51 13.19 7.23
C THR A 137 11.30 12.24 8.10
N VAL A 138 11.49 11.00 7.64
CA VAL A 138 12.37 10.01 8.27
C VAL A 138 13.59 9.80 7.38
N ARG A 139 14.78 10.00 7.93
CA ARG A 139 16.05 9.82 7.22
C ARG A 139 16.99 8.94 8.05
N GLY A 140 17.70 8.03 7.39
CA GLY A 140 18.76 7.27 8.05
C GLY A 140 19.91 8.18 8.48
N ALA A 141 20.56 7.83 9.59
CA ALA A 141 21.57 8.69 10.23
C ALA A 141 22.89 8.82 9.45
N ASN A 142 23.20 7.90 8.52
CA ASN A 142 24.48 7.80 7.83
C ASN A 142 24.33 7.87 6.31
N THR A 143 25.43 8.05 5.57
CA THR A 143 25.49 8.19 4.09
C THR A 143 24.89 7.02 3.30
N ASN A 144 24.61 5.88 3.94
CA ASN A 144 23.94 4.71 3.35
C ASN A 144 22.72 4.24 4.18
N GLY A 145 22.26 5.03 5.15
CA GLY A 145 21.11 4.68 5.98
C GLY A 145 19.81 5.01 5.27
N TYR A 146 18.94 4.03 5.08
CA TYR A 146 17.59 4.27 4.59
C TYR A 146 16.75 4.96 5.68
N GLY A 147 15.94 5.95 5.30
CA GLY A 147 14.82 6.37 6.13
C GLY A 147 13.78 5.27 6.11
N GLN A 148 13.54 4.60 7.24
CA GLN A 148 12.61 3.49 7.31
C GLN A 148 11.39 3.86 8.16
N LEU A 149 10.21 3.65 7.59
CA LEU A 149 8.95 3.56 8.34
C LEU A 149 8.51 2.10 8.34
N SER A 150 8.46 1.48 9.51
CA SER A 150 7.93 0.12 9.68
C SER A 150 6.53 0.21 10.27
N ILE A 151 5.54 -0.39 9.60
CA ILE A 151 4.17 -0.51 10.08
C ILE A 151 3.93 -2.00 10.34
N GLN A 152 3.54 -2.33 11.57
CA GLN A 152 3.38 -3.72 12.02
C GLN A 152 2.05 -3.85 12.76
N SER A 153 1.44 -5.03 12.66
CA SER A 153 0.26 -5.43 13.43
C SER A 153 0.60 -6.71 14.18
N ASN A 154 0.31 -6.73 15.48
CA ASN A 154 0.40 -7.94 16.31
C ASN A 154 -0.91 -8.74 16.32
N ASP A 155 -1.97 -8.20 15.70
CA ASP A 155 -3.25 -8.89 15.57
C ASP A 155 -3.23 -9.75 14.32
N ILE A 156 -3.30 -11.07 14.51
CA ILE A 156 -3.31 -12.06 13.42
C ILE A 156 -4.48 -11.90 12.45
N ASN A 157 -5.54 -11.19 12.86
CA ASN A 157 -6.73 -10.94 12.05
C ASN A 157 -6.67 -9.57 11.36
N ASN A 158 -5.64 -8.76 11.61
CA ASN A 158 -5.61 -7.38 11.17
C ASN A 158 -4.30 -7.02 10.47
N ALA A 159 -4.44 -6.27 9.38
CA ALA A 159 -3.35 -5.85 8.54
C ALA A 159 -2.56 -4.70 9.16
N ALA A 160 -1.22 -4.74 9.05
CA ALA A 160 -0.43 -3.53 9.03
C ALA A 160 -0.83 -2.72 7.79
N ARG A 161 -1.19 -1.45 7.97
CA ARG A 161 -1.76 -0.62 6.89
C ARG A 161 -1.28 0.83 6.94
N ALA A 162 -1.01 1.39 5.77
CA ALA A 162 -0.97 2.83 5.55
C ALA A 162 -2.26 3.23 4.83
N THR A 163 -3.02 4.16 5.39
CA THR A 163 -4.32 4.59 4.86
C THR A 163 -4.26 6.02 4.36
N TRP A 164 -5.02 6.33 3.31
CA TRP A 164 -5.17 7.68 2.78
C TRP A 164 -6.62 8.14 2.87
N TYR A 165 -6.78 9.38 3.28
CA TYR A 165 -8.06 10.07 3.33
C TYR A 165 -7.99 11.32 2.45
N TYR A 166 -9.09 11.63 1.76
CA TYR A 166 -9.29 12.89 1.07
C TYR A 166 -10.55 13.54 1.62
N ASN A 167 -10.40 14.73 2.21
CA ASN A 167 -11.49 15.49 2.82
C ASN A 167 -12.34 14.64 3.81
N GLY A 168 -11.66 13.89 4.69
CA GLY A 168 -12.31 13.00 5.67
C GLY A 168 -12.86 11.68 5.11
N THR A 169 -12.80 11.46 3.79
CA THR A 169 -13.24 10.21 3.16
C THR A 169 -12.07 9.27 2.93
N TYR A 170 -12.20 8.01 3.34
CA TYR A 170 -11.21 6.97 3.06
C TYR A 170 -11.13 6.71 1.54
N ILE A 171 -9.93 6.84 0.96
CA ILE A 171 -9.71 6.66 -0.49
C ILE A 171 -8.89 5.43 -0.84
N GLY A 172 -8.18 4.84 0.13
CA GLY A 172 -7.48 3.59 -0.06
C GLY A 172 -6.43 3.30 0.99
N GLU A 173 -5.85 2.10 0.89
CA GLU A 173 -4.73 1.67 1.73
C GLU A 173 -3.74 0.79 0.96
N ILE A 174 -2.55 0.71 1.53
CA ILE A 174 -1.52 -0.27 1.22
C ILE A 174 -1.35 -1.06 2.51
N GLY A 175 -1.53 -2.36 2.44
CA GLY A 175 -1.51 -3.20 3.63
C GLY A 175 -1.01 -4.61 3.36
N THR A 176 -1.02 -5.41 4.43
CA THR A 176 -0.60 -6.81 4.38
C THR A 176 -1.65 -7.73 4.98
N THR A 177 -1.99 -8.84 4.31
CA THR A 177 -2.84 -9.89 4.88
C THR A 177 -2.07 -11.20 4.91
N GLY A 178 -1.75 -11.70 6.10
CA GLY A 178 -0.85 -12.85 6.23
C GLY A 178 0.52 -12.54 5.62
N THR A 179 0.85 -13.19 4.50
CA THR A 179 2.11 -13.00 3.75
C THR A 179 1.99 -12.09 2.54
N ASP A 180 0.78 -11.67 2.18
CA ASP A 180 0.55 -10.92 0.94
C ASP A 180 0.59 -9.42 1.18
N PHE A 181 1.14 -8.69 0.21
CA PHE A 181 1.07 -7.23 0.12
C PHE A 181 -0.02 -6.85 -0.87
N TYR A 182 -0.94 -5.99 -0.46
CA TYR A 182 -2.07 -5.60 -1.29
C TYR A 182 -2.28 -4.08 -1.30
N ASN A 183 -2.94 -3.62 -2.36
CA ASN A 183 -3.46 -2.27 -2.48
C ASN A 183 -5.00 -2.37 -2.52
N LEU A 184 -5.67 -1.72 -1.58
CA LEU A 184 -7.13 -1.67 -1.51
C LEU A 184 -7.58 -0.23 -1.72
N ALA A 185 -7.36 0.27 -2.94
CA ALA A 185 -7.93 1.53 -3.40
C ALA A 185 -9.39 1.32 -3.80
N GLY A 186 -10.28 2.24 -3.38
CA GLY A 186 -11.66 2.28 -3.89
C GLY A 186 -11.74 2.80 -5.34
N ASN A 187 -10.64 3.35 -5.85
CA ASN A 187 -10.50 3.92 -7.18
C ASN A 187 -9.41 3.17 -7.98
N ASN A 188 -8.98 3.76 -9.09
CA ASN A 188 -7.93 3.19 -9.92
C ASN A 188 -6.55 3.26 -9.23
N SER A 189 -5.73 2.24 -9.42
CA SER A 189 -4.30 2.26 -9.08
C SER A 189 -3.51 2.78 -10.27
N LEU A 190 -2.83 3.91 -10.11
CA LEU A 190 -2.16 4.62 -11.20
C LEU A 190 -0.64 4.62 -11.02
N PHE A 191 0.09 4.42 -12.11
CA PHE A 191 1.54 4.39 -12.14
C PHE A 191 2.07 5.48 -13.07
N TYR A 192 2.84 6.42 -12.52
CA TYR A 192 3.36 7.59 -13.22
C TYR A 192 4.88 7.56 -13.36
N THR A 193 5.40 8.06 -14.49
CA THR A 193 6.80 8.45 -14.62
C THR A 193 6.91 9.77 -15.36
N GLY A 194 7.70 10.71 -14.82
CA GLY A 194 7.81 12.06 -15.38
C GLY A 194 6.46 12.78 -15.49
N SER A 195 5.58 12.61 -14.49
CA SER A 195 4.22 13.17 -14.45
C SER A 195 3.27 12.69 -15.55
N VAL A 196 3.59 11.58 -16.23
CA VAL A 196 2.73 10.95 -17.24
C VAL A 196 2.25 9.59 -16.72
N GLU A 197 0.94 9.34 -16.78
CA GLU A 197 0.36 8.03 -16.47
C GLU A 197 0.86 7.00 -17.50
N ARG A 198 1.56 5.97 -17.03
CA ARG A 198 2.11 4.89 -17.88
C ARG A 198 1.25 3.64 -17.85
N MET A 199 0.71 3.34 -16.68
CA MET A 199 -0.11 2.16 -16.44
C MET A 199 -1.20 2.49 -15.43
N ARG A 200 -2.35 1.83 -15.57
CA ARG A 200 -3.40 1.80 -14.56
C ARG A 200 -3.96 0.42 -14.35
N ILE A 201 -4.50 0.21 -13.16
CA ILE A 201 -5.46 -0.84 -12.87
C ILE A 201 -6.76 -0.13 -12.48
N THR A 202 -7.82 -0.37 -13.22
CA THR A 202 -9.13 0.24 -12.92
C THR A 202 -9.77 -0.40 -11.70
N SER A 203 -10.76 0.25 -11.10
CA SER A 203 -11.56 -0.37 -10.02
C SER A 203 -12.31 -1.64 -10.48
N GLY A 204 -12.56 -1.81 -11.78
CA GLY A 204 -13.08 -3.05 -12.39
C GLY A 204 -12.02 -4.14 -12.65
N GLY A 205 -10.77 -3.89 -12.28
CA GLY A 205 -9.64 -4.83 -12.42
C GLY A 205 -9.03 -4.91 -13.82
N ASN A 206 -9.40 -4.04 -14.75
CA ASN A 206 -8.78 -3.98 -16.08
C ASN A 206 -7.45 -3.22 -16.03
N VAL A 207 -6.44 -3.75 -16.70
CA VAL A 207 -5.09 -3.17 -16.80
C VAL A 207 -4.96 -2.39 -18.10
N GLY A 208 -4.59 -1.12 -18.01
CA GLY A 208 -4.25 -0.28 -19.16
C GLY A 208 -2.75 0.06 -19.16
N ILE A 209 -2.08 -0.10 -20.30
CA ILE A 209 -0.71 0.38 -20.53
C ILE A 209 -0.74 1.37 -21.69
N GLY A 210 -0.36 2.63 -21.44
CA GLY A 210 -0.46 3.71 -22.42
C GLY A 210 -1.90 4.13 -22.80
N THR A 211 -2.91 3.66 -22.06
CA THR A 211 -4.32 4.02 -22.25
C THR A 211 -5.00 4.27 -20.90
N MET A 212 -5.85 5.29 -20.86
CA MET A 212 -6.69 5.62 -19.70
C MET A 212 -8.00 4.82 -19.67
N SER A 213 -8.39 4.20 -20.79
CA SER A 213 -9.69 3.54 -20.95
C SER A 213 -9.50 2.10 -21.44
N PRO A 214 -8.98 1.20 -20.60
CA PRO A 214 -8.83 -0.21 -20.99
C PRO A 214 -10.20 -0.86 -21.17
N SER A 215 -10.48 -1.31 -22.39
CA SER A 215 -11.74 -1.99 -22.76
C SER A 215 -11.74 -3.47 -22.40
N GLU A 216 -10.55 -4.05 -22.19
CA GLU A 216 -10.33 -5.47 -21.90
C GLU A 216 -9.55 -5.65 -20.59
N LYS A 217 -9.41 -6.89 -20.12
CA LYS A 217 -8.58 -7.20 -18.94
C LYS A 217 -7.16 -6.68 -19.05
N LEU A 218 -6.61 -6.67 -20.27
CA LEU A 218 -5.37 -6.01 -20.62
C LEU A 218 -5.56 -5.24 -21.93
N SER A 219 -5.41 -3.92 -21.88
CA SER A 219 -5.38 -3.05 -23.07
C SER A 219 -4.04 -2.33 -23.16
N ILE A 220 -3.38 -2.42 -24.32
CA ILE A 220 -2.07 -1.81 -24.56
C ILE A 220 -2.20 -0.88 -25.77
N ASN A 221 -1.92 0.40 -25.58
CA ASN A 221 -1.77 1.36 -26.67
C ASN A 221 -0.30 1.40 -27.12
N GLY A 222 0.07 0.48 -28.00
CA GLY A 222 1.43 0.33 -28.49
C GLY A 222 1.76 -1.11 -28.87
N ASN A 223 3.05 -1.38 -29.08
CA ASN A 223 3.54 -2.67 -29.53
C ASN A 223 3.89 -3.60 -28.35
N ILE A 224 3.63 -4.89 -28.52
CA ILE A 224 4.08 -5.95 -27.59
C ILE A 224 5.26 -6.67 -28.24
N LYS A 225 6.43 -6.66 -27.60
CA LYS A 225 7.58 -7.48 -27.98
C LYS A 225 7.72 -8.63 -26.99
N THR A 226 7.58 -9.87 -27.47
CA THR A 226 7.74 -11.09 -26.65
C THR A 226 8.62 -12.11 -27.38
N GLN A 227 9.30 -12.98 -26.63
CA GLN A 227 10.04 -14.11 -27.19
C GLN A 227 9.14 -15.30 -27.52
N LYS A 228 8.09 -15.51 -26.72
CA LYS A 228 7.13 -16.60 -26.89
C LYS A 228 5.74 -16.10 -26.50
N LEU A 229 4.78 -16.32 -27.39
CA LEU A 229 3.36 -16.06 -27.13
C LEU A 229 2.63 -17.40 -27.15
N ILE A 230 1.97 -17.74 -26.05
CA ILE A 230 1.08 -18.91 -25.96
C ILE A 230 -0.34 -18.36 -25.93
N VAL A 231 -1.12 -18.68 -26.96
CA VAL A 231 -2.54 -18.35 -27.04
C VAL A 231 -3.32 -19.64 -26.85
N THR A 232 -4.10 -19.72 -25.77
CA THR A 232 -4.96 -20.87 -25.53
C THR A 232 -6.29 -20.64 -26.26
N GLN A 233 -6.41 -21.25 -27.43
CA GLN A 233 -7.62 -21.19 -28.25
C GLN A 233 -8.45 -22.47 -28.11
N THR A 234 -9.76 -22.35 -28.09
CA THR A 234 -10.70 -23.49 -28.21
C THR A 234 -11.19 -23.64 -29.65
N GLY A 235 -11.39 -24.88 -30.13
CA GLY A 235 -11.93 -25.15 -31.48
C GLY A 235 -10.87 -25.18 -32.58
N TRP A 236 -9.91 -26.11 -32.47
CA TRP A 236 -8.87 -26.31 -33.49
C TRP A 236 -9.41 -26.95 -34.76
N SER A 237 -8.81 -26.65 -35.92
CA SER A 237 -9.46 -26.81 -37.23
C SER A 237 -9.48 -28.22 -37.85
N ASP A 238 -8.94 -29.24 -37.18
CA ASP A 238 -8.81 -30.62 -37.70
C ASP A 238 -10.12 -31.26 -38.23
N TYR A 239 -11.28 -30.69 -37.91
CA TYR A 239 -12.59 -31.12 -38.41
C TYR A 239 -12.75 -30.98 -39.94
N VAL A 240 -11.91 -30.21 -40.64
CA VAL A 240 -11.98 -30.09 -42.12
C VAL A 240 -11.73 -31.43 -42.82
N PHE A 241 -10.99 -32.33 -42.18
CA PHE A 241 -10.73 -33.66 -42.70
C PHE A 241 -11.79 -34.70 -42.32
N ASP A 242 -12.81 -34.31 -41.56
CA ASP A 242 -13.91 -35.21 -41.23
C ASP A 242 -14.73 -35.56 -42.50
N SER A 243 -15.17 -36.81 -42.61
CA SER A 243 -15.98 -37.28 -43.74
C SER A 243 -17.30 -36.52 -43.92
N SER A 244 -17.82 -35.89 -42.86
CA SER A 244 -19.02 -35.07 -42.89
C SER A 244 -18.76 -33.62 -43.35
N TYR A 245 -17.50 -33.21 -43.49
CA TYR A 245 -17.14 -31.86 -43.89
C TYR A 245 -17.57 -31.56 -45.32
N GLN A 246 -18.37 -30.51 -45.48
CA GLN A 246 -18.85 -30.06 -46.79
C GLN A 246 -17.89 -29.01 -47.35
N LEU A 247 -16.94 -29.46 -48.17
CA LEU A 247 -16.03 -28.57 -48.88
C LEU A 247 -16.81 -27.75 -49.92
N LYS A 248 -16.75 -26.41 -49.82
CA LYS A 248 -17.43 -25.53 -50.78
C LYS A 248 -16.90 -25.76 -52.20
N PRO A 249 -17.72 -25.83 -53.25
CA PRO A 249 -17.21 -25.92 -54.62
C PRO A 249 -16.41 -24.65 -55.03
N LEU A 250 -15.32 -24.83 -55.78
CA LEU A 250 -14.50 -23.71 -56.26
C LEU A 250 -15.27 -22.60 -57.01
N PRO A 251 -16.29 -22.90 -57.86
CA PRO A 251 -17.09 -21.85 -58.51
C PRO A 251 -17.84 -20.96 -57.50
N GLU A 252 -18.33 -21.52 -56.40
CA GLU A 252 -18.99 -20.74 -55.34
C GLU A 252 -17.99 -19.88 -54.58
N VAL A 253 -16.79 -20.42 -54.30
CA VAL A 253 -15.70 -19.67 -53.69
C VAL A 253 -15.27 -18.51 -54.60
N GLU A 254 -15.16 -18.73 -55.90
CA GLU A 254 -14.82 -17.70 -56.88
C GLU A 254 -15.89 -16.59 -56.91
N GLN A 255 -17.17 -16.96 -56.93
CA GLN A 255 -18.26 -16.00 -56.88
C GLN A 255 -18.23 -15.18 -55.59
N PHE A 256 -17.97 -15.82 -54.44
CA PHE A 256 -17.84 -15.13 -53.17
C PHE A 256 -16.69 -14.12 -53.19
N ILE A 257 -15.51 -14.50 -53.69
CA ILE A 257 -14.35 -13.60 -53.78
C ILE A 257 -14.65 -12.42 -54.72
N LYS A 258 -15.30 -12.67 -55.86
CA LYS A 258 -15.67 -11.61 -56.81
C LYS A 258 -16.56 -10.55 -56.17
N GLN A 259 -17.50 -10.98 -55.33
CA GLN A 259 -18.46 -10.12 -54.63
C GLN A 259 -17.86 -9.44 -53.39
N ASN A 260 -17.15 -10.19 -52.53
CA ASN A 260 -16.76 -9.74 -51.19
C ASN A 260 -15.29 -9.33 -51.08
N LYS A 261 -14.45 -9.63 -52.08
CA LYS A 261 -13.01 -9.31 -52.12
C LYS A 261 -12.15 -9.95 -51.01
N HIS A 262 -12.69 -10.95 -50.31
CA HIS A 262 -11.95 -11.78 -49.36
C HIS A 262 -12.43 -13.24 -49.46
N LEU A 263 -11.70 -14.15 -48.79
CA LEU A 263 -12.08 -15.56 -48.71
C LEU A 263 -13.31 -15.76 -47.79
N PRO A 264 -14.13 -16.79 -48.03
CA PRO A 264 -15.20 -17.16 -47.11
C PRO A 264 -14.68 -17.33 -45.68
N ASP A 265 -15.47 -16.93 -44.69
CA ASP A 265 -15.19 -16.98 -43.25
C ASP A 265 -14.07 -16.05 -42.75
N ILE A 266 -13.16 -15.60 -43.62
CA ILE A 266 -12.14 -14.59 -43.26
C ILE A 266 -12.83 -13.23 -43.12
N PRO A 267 -12.65 -12.51 -42.00
CA PRO A 267 -13.22 -11.18 -41.84
C PRO A 267 -12.66 -10.20 -42.88
N SER A 268 -13.48 -9.23 -43.26
CA SER A 268 -13.06 -8.17 -44.19
C SER A 268 -12.02 -7.24 -43.56
N ALA A 269 -11.25 -6.52 -44.38
CA ALA A 269 -10.29 -5.53 -43.89
C ALA A 269 -10.97 -4.45 -43.02
N ILE A 270 -12.16 -3.99 -43.42
CA ILE A 270 -12.95 -2.99 -42.69
C ILE A 270 -13.30 -3.52 -41.30
N GLU A 271 -13.76 -4.77 -41.20
CA GLU A 271 -14.11 -5.37 -39.92
C GLU A 271 -12.90 -5.50 -38.98
N VAL A 272 -11.74 -5.88 -39.51
CA VAL A 272 -10.49 -6.01 -38.73
C VAL A 272 -9.97 -4.64 -38.29
N GLU A 273 -10.09 -3.59 -39.12
CA GLU A 273 -9.71 -2.22 -38.75
C GLU A 273 -10.60 -1.66 -37.64
N GLU A 274 -11.90 -1.96 -37.65
CA GLU A 274 -12.85 -1.46 -36.65
C GLU A 274 -12.78 -2.21 -35.32
N LYS A 275 -12.70 -3.55 -35.35
CA LYS A 275 -12.86 -4.40 -34.16
C LYS A 275 -11.55 -5.07 -33.70
N GLY A 276 -10.51 -5.03 -34.52
CA GLY A 276 -9.35 -5.90 -34.36
C GLY A 276 -9.65 -7.36 -34.69
N ILE A 277 -8.64 -8.21 -34.55
CA ILE A 277 -8.77 -9.66 -34.72
C ILE A 277 -7.95 -10.40 -33.68
N SER A 278 -8.54 -11.44 -33.10
CA SER A 278 -7.85 -12.35 -32.20
C SER A 278 -6.76 -13.11 -32.97
N VAL A 279 -5.53 -13.08 -32.46
CA VAL A 279 -4.42 -13.82 -33.06
C VAL A 279 -4.70 -15.33 -33.03
N GLY A 280 -5.33 -15.84 -31.97
CA GLY A 280 -5.68 -17.26 -31.85
C GLY A 280 -6.71 -17.70 -32.88
N ASP A 281 -7.82 -16.96 -32.97
CA ASP A 281 -8.90 -17.25 -33.93
C ASP A 281 -8.40 -17.11 -35.38
N ASN A 282 -7.58 -16.09 -35.67
CA ASN A 282 -7.01 -15.90 -36.98
C ASN A 282 -6.09 -17.06 -37.39
N GLN A 283 -5.23 -17.55 -36.48
CA GLN A 283 -4.38 -18.70 -36.77
C GLN A 283 -5.20 -19.99 -36.99
N ALA A 284 -6.24 -20.22 -36.19
CA ALA A 284 -7.14 -21.36 -36.38
C ALA A 284 -7.86 -21.29 -37.74
N LEU A 285 -8.33 -20.10 -38.12
CA LEU A 285 -9.01 -19.86 -39.37
C LEU A 285 -8.09 -19.99 -40.59
N LEU A 286 -6.86 -19.48 -40.49
CA LEU A 286 -5.83 -19.68 -41.52
C LEU A 286 -5.50 -21.17 -41.69
N LEU A 287 -5.41 -21.93 -40.59
CA LEU A 287 -5.22 -23.38 -40.65
C LEU A 287 -6.37 -24.08 -41.39
N LYS A 288 -7.64 -23.74 -41.06
CA LYS A 288 -8.81 -24.22 -41.80
C LYS A 288 -8.66 -24.01 -43.31
N LYS A 289 -8.21 -22.82 -43.73
CA LYS A 289 -8.02 -22.51 -45.16
C LYS A 289 -6.89 -23.30 -45.80
N ILE A 290 -5.81 -23.56 -45.07
CA ILE A 290 -4.72 -24.43 -45.54
C ILE A 290 -5.23 -25.87 -45.75
N GLU A 291 -6.08 -26.37 -44.86
CA GLU A 291 -6.67 -27.71 -44.97
C GLU A 291 -7.66 -27.81 -46.14
N GLU A 292 -8.53 -26.82 -46.33
CA GLU A 292 -9.42 -26.73 -47.50
C GLU A 292 -8.62 -26.70 -48.82
N LEU A 293 -7.57 -25.87 -48.89
CA LEU A 293 -6.66 -25.82 -50.03
C LEU A 293 -5.98 -27.17 -50.30
N THR A 294 -5.63 -27.91 -49.23
CA THR A 294 -5.06 -29.25 -49.34
C THR A 294 -6.05 -30.23 -49.96
N LEU A 295 -7.34 -30.17 -49.59
CA LEU A 295 -8.39 -30.99 -50.19
C LEU A 295 -8.59 -30.69 -51.68
N TYR A 296 -8.68 -29.41 -52.07
CA TYR A 296 -8.78 -29.04 -53.49
C TYR A 296 -7.56 -29.50 -54.29
N MET A 297 -6.35 -29.43 -53.71
CA MET A 297 -5.13 -29.88 -54.39
C MET A 297 -5.13 -31.41 -54.60
N ILE A 298 -5.63 -32.18 -53.63
CA ILE A 298 -5.81 -33.62 -53.77
C ILE A 298 -6.81 -33.94 -54.89
N GLU A 299 -7.94 -33.23 -54.94
CA GLU A 299 -8.96 -33.39 -55.99
C GLU A 299 -8.39 -33.07 -57.38
N MET A 300 -7.75 -31.91 -57.53
CA MET A 300 -7.12 -31.49 -58.78
C MET A 300 -6.05 -32.49 -59.26
N LYS A 301 -5.26 -33.08 -58.35
CA LYS A 301 -4.27 -34.10 -58.70
C LYS A 301 -4.93 -35.39 -59.19
N LYS A 302 -6.05 -35.79 -58.60
CA LYS A 302 -6.84 -36.95 -59.09
C LYS A 302 -7.40 -36.68 -60.49
N GLU A 303 -7.92 -35.48 -60.73
CA GLU A 303 -8.42 -35.07 -62.05
C GLU A 303 -7.31 -35.04 -63.09
N ASN A 304 -6.15 -34.45 -62.79
CA ASN A 304 -4.99 -34.43 -63.69
C ASN A 304 -4.51 -35.83 -64.06
N LYS A 305 -4.49 -36.76 -63.10
CA LYS A 305 -4.13 -38.16 -63.37
C LYS A 305 -5.15 -38.81 -64.31
N LYS A 306 -6.44 -38.60 -64.07
CA LYS A 306 -7.52 -39.10 -64.94
C LYS A 306 -7.40 -38.53 -66.36
N GLN A 307 -7.12 -37.24 -66.50
CA GLN A 307 -6.88 -36.60 -67.79
C GLN A 307 -5.64 -37.17 -68.50
N GLN A 308 -4.55 -37.44 -67.77
CA GLN A 308 -3.35 -38.08 -68.33
C GLN A 308 -3.64 -39.50 -68.85
N GLU A 309 -4.37 -40.31 -68.07
CA GLU A 309 -4.79 -41.66 -68.48
C GLU A 309 -5.69 -41.60 -69.73
N GLU A 310 -6.61 -40.65 -69.81
CA GLU A 310 -7.46 -40.43 -70.98
C GLU A 310 -6.65 -39.99 -72.21
N ILE A 311 -5.67 -39.08 -72.04
CA ILE A 311 -4.76 -38.66 -73.10
C ILE A 311 -3.97 -39.85 -73.65
N GLU A 312 -3.41 -40.70 -72.79
CA GLU A 312 -2.68 -41.90 -73.22
C GLU A 312 -3.59 -42.89 -73.96
N MET A 313 -4.83 -43.07 -73.49
CA MET A 313 -5.82 -43.88 -74.18
C MET A 313 -6.17 -43.32 -75.57
N LEU A 314 -6.38 -42.00 -75.69
CA LEU A 314 -6.66 -41.35 -76.97
C LEU A 314 -5.49 -41.47 -77.94
N LYS A 315 -4.24 -41.27 -77.48
CA LYS A 315 -3.02 -41.47 -78.29
C LYS A 315 -2.94 -42.91 -78.83
N SER A 316 -3.22 -43.90 -77.99
CA SER A 316 -3.20 -45.31 -78.39
C SER A 316 -4.21 -45.60 -79.52
N LYS A 317 -5.45 -45.11 -79.38
CA LYS A 317 -6.50 -45.24 -80.41
C LYS A 317 -6.11 -44.56 -81.73
N LEU A 318 -5.47 -43.39 -81.64
CA LEU A 318 -5.05 -42.62 -82.82
C LEU A 318 -3.92 -43.33 -83.59
N ASN A 319 -3.00 -43.97 -82.88
CA ASN A 319 -1.94 -44.79 -83.49
C ASN A 319 -2.49 -46.04 -84.19
N ILE A 320 -3.49 -46.71 -83.59
CA ILE A 320 -4.18 -47.85 -84.21
C ILE A 320 -4.91 -47.43 -85.49
N ASN A 321 -5.54 -46.26 -85.51
CA ASN A 321 -6.23 -45.77 -86.71
C ASN A 321 -5.24 -45.36 -87.82
N LYS A 322 -4.09 -44.79 -87.48
CA LYS A 322 -3.02 -44.49 -88.45
C LYS A 322 -2.41 -45.75 -89.06
N SER A 323 -2.22 -46.82 -88.30
CA SER A 323 -1.74 -48.09 -88.84
C SER A 323 -2.76 -48.77 -89.77
N LYS A 324 -4.06 -48.63 -89.47
CA LYS A 324 -5.14 -49.10 -90.36
C LYS A 324 -5.25 -48.31 -91.67
N GLN A 325 -4.90 -47.02 -91.69
CA GLN A 325 -4.89 -46.19 -92.91
C GLN A 325 -3.67 -46.40 -93.80
N LYS A 326 -2.53 -46.88 -93.25
CA LYS A 326 -1.33 -47.23 -94.05
C LYS A 326 -1.43 -48.60 -94.75
N ASN A 327 -2.38 -49.44 -94.35
CA ASN A 327 -2.57 -50.80 -94.86
C ASN A 327 -3.78 -50.91 -95.81
N LYS A 328 -4.27 -49.79 -96.32
CA LYS A 328 -5.29 -49.67 -97.37
C LYS A 328 -4.70 -48.93 -98.56
#